data_AF-W1Y4R5-F1
#
_entry.id   AF-W1Y4R5-F1
#
_cell.length_a   1.000
_cell.length_b   1.000
_cell.length_c   1.000
_cell.angle_alpha   90.00
_cell.angle_beta   90.00
_cell.angle_gamma   90.00
#
_symmetry.space_group_name_H-M   'P 1'
#
loop_
_entity.id
_entity.type
_entity.pdbx_description
1 polymer ?
#
loop_
_entity_poly.entity_id
_entity_poly.type
_entity_poly.pdbx_seq_one_letter_code
_entity_poly.pdbx_strand_id
1 'polypeptide(L)'
;LIPQVVDAVDVPVIAAGGIADGRGMAAAFALGAKAVQMGTRFVLSEECIAHENYKNAVLKAKDRATVMTGLTTGHPVRIIDNALAHKYKSLEFSGGSKEE
;
A
#
# COMPACT_ATOMS: atom_id res chain seq x y z
N LEU A 1 -3.70 11.20 9.60
CA LEU A 1 -3.79 11.67 8.20
C LEU A 1 -5.21 12.11 7.83
N ILE A 2 -6.18 11.20 7.63
CA ILE A 2 -7.49 11.58 7.03
C ILE A 2 -8.18 12.77 7.73
N PRO A 3 -8.43 12.77 9.07
CA PRO A 3 -9.11 13.91 9.69
C PRO A 3 -8.34 15.22 9.54
N GLN A 4 -7.03 15.18 9.74
CA GLN A 4 -6.16 16.36 9.62
C GLN A 4 -6.18 16.98 8.22
N VAL A 5 -6.28 16.17 7.17
CA VAL A 5 -6.37 16.67 5.79
C VAL A 5 -7.76 17.23 5.52
N VAL A 6 -8.81 16.53 5.96
CA VAL A 6 -10.20 17.01 5.83
C VAL A 6 -10.39 18.38 6.48
N ASP A 7 -9.84 18.58 7.68
CA ASP A 7 -9.94 19.86 8.40
C ASP A 7 -9.12 20.99 7.74
N ALA A 8 -8.14 20.66 6.89
CA ALA A 8 -7.20 21.61 6.32
C ALA A 8 -7.56 22.11 4.91
N VAL A 9 -8.54 21.48 4.23
CA VAL A 9 -8.89 21.81 2.84
C VAL A 9 -10.40 21.85 2.63
N ASP A 10 -10.86 22.74 1.75
CA ASP A 10 -12.29 22.85 1.41
C ASP A 10 -12.74 21.86 0.33
N VAL A 11 -11.81 21.31 -0.44
CA VAL A 11 -12.10 20.36 -1.52
C VAL A 11 -12.41 18.95 -0.97
N PRO A 12 -13.24 18.14 -1.65
CA PRO A 12 -13.53 16.78 -1.21
C PRO A 12 -12.26 15.90 -1.10
N VAL A 13 -12.11 15.24 0.04
CA VAL A 13 -10.99 14.32 0.30
C VAL A 13 -11.38 12.87 0.00
N ILE A 14 -10.51 12.15 -0.70
CA ILE A 14 -10.62 10.71 -0.99
C ILE A 14 -9.62 9.96 -0.12
N ALA A 15 -10.09 9.05 0.74
CA ALA A 15 -9.22 8.24 1.58
C ALA A 15 -8.62 7.06 0.78
N ALA A 16 -7.32 6.82 0.92
CA ALA A 16 -6.63 5.74 0.23
C ALA A 16 -5.71 4.96 1.18
N GLY A 17 -5.59 3.65 0.95
CA GLY A 17 -4.72 2.75 1.72
C GLY A 17 -5.42 2.10 2.91
N GLY A 18 -5.30 0.78 3.02
CA GLY A 18 -5.89 0.00 4.12
C GLY A 18 -7.40 -0.27 4.00
N ILE A 19 -8.05 0.15 2.91
CA ILE A 19 -9.49 -0.04 2.67
C ILE A 19 -9.67 -1.21 1.69
N ALA A 20 -10.34 -2.27 2.15
CA ALA A 20 -10.58 -3.47 1.35
C ALA A 20 -12.01 -4.05 1.49
N ASP A 21 -12.83 -3.46 2.36
CA ASP A 21 -14.21 -3.86 2.59
C ASP A 21 -15.07 -2.67 3.07
N GLY A 22 -16.36 -2.92 3.31
CA GLY A 22 -17.31 -1.90 3.75
C GLY A 22 -17.01 -1.30 5.13
N ARG A 23 -16.30 -2.01 6.03
CA ARG A 23 -15.92 -1.50 7.34
C ARG A 23 -14.83 -0.44 7.21
N GLY A 24 -13.82 -0.71 6.38
CA GLY A 24 -12.79 0.28 6.05
C GLY A 24 -13.38 1.53 5.39
N MET A 25 -14.37 1.36 4.51
CA MET A 25 -15.10 2.47 3.91
C MET A 25 -15.90 3.29 4.94
N ALA A 26 -16.66 2.62 5.82
CA ALA A 26 -17.40 3.29 6.88
C ALA A 26 -16.48 4.07 7.82
N ALA A 27 -15.33 3.51 8.18
CA ALA A 27 -14.31 4.20 8.97
C ALA A 27 -13.77 5.43 8.24
N ALA A 28 -13.46 5.34 6.95
CA ALA A 28 -13.00 6.48 6.17
C ALA A 28 -14.02 7.63 6.11
N PHE A 29 -15.31 7.28 5.99
CA PHE A 29 -16.40 8.27 5.97
C PHE A 29 -16.61 8.90 7.36
N ALA A 30 -16.51 8.10 8.43
CA ALA A 30 -16.54 8.61 9.80
C ALA A 30 -15.38 9.58 10.08
N LEU A 31 -14.23 9.40 9.42
CA LEU A 31 -13.08 10.30 9.47
C LEU A 31 -13.21 11.53 8.55
N GLY A 32 -14.35 11.72 7.86
CA GLY A 32 -14.67 12.91 7.08
C GLY A 32 -14.41 12.81 5.57
N ALA A 33 -13.84 11.71 5.08
CA ALA A 33 -13.63 11.53 3.64
C ALA A 33 -14.95 11.42 2.88
N LYS A 34 -14.98 11.90 1.63
CA LYS A 34 -16.16 11.87 0.75
C LYS A 34 -16.18 10.69 -0.21
N ALA A 35 -15.04 10.03 -0.39
CA ALA A 35 -14.89 8.81 -1.17
C ALA A 35 -13.71 7.98 -0.67
N VAL A 36 -13.56 6.77 -1.23
CA VAL A 36 -12.43 5.88 -0.95
C VAL A 36 -11.77 5.42 -2.25
N GLN A 37 -10.46 5.22 -2.19
CA GLN A 37 -9.66 4.62 -3.26
C GLN A 37 -9.08 3.29 -2.77
N MET A 38 -9.33 2.23 -3.52
CA MET A 38 -8.85 0.88 -3.22
C MET A 38 -7.85 0.42 -4.28
N GLY A 39 -6.72 -0.12 -3.86
CA GLY A 39 -5.69 -0.69 -4.75
C GLY A 39 -5.67 -2.20 -4.67
N THR A 40 -5.04 -2.74 -3.61
CA THR A 40 -4.83 -4.19 -3.40
C THR A 40 -6.10 -5.03 -3.57
N ARG A 41 -7.27 -4.53 -3.16
CA ARG A 41 -8.53 -5.26 -3.32
C ARG A 41 -8.93 -5.43 -4.80
N PHE A 42 -8.73 -4.42 -5.64
CA PHE A 42 -9.04 -4.48 -7.07
C PHE A 42 -8.02 -5.28 -7.88
N VAL A 43 -6.79 -5.46 -7.39
CA VAL A 43 -5.83 -6.42 -8.00
C VAL A 43 -6.39 -7.85 -7.98
N LEU A 44 -7.23 -8.17 -7.01
CA LEU A 44 -7.87 -9.48 -6.86
C LEU A 44 -9.22 -9.60 -7.60
N SER A 45 -9.61 -8.62 -8.41
CA SER A 45 -10.83 -8.75 -9.22
C SER A 45 -10.61 -9.73 -10.38
N GLU A 46 -11.72 -10.23 -10.94
CA GLU A 46 -11.70 -11.14 -12.09
C GLU A 46 -11.15 -10.44 -13.33
N GLU A 47 -11.45 -9.15 -13.49
CA GLU A 47 -11.08 -8.31 -14.64
C GLU A 47 -9.61 -7.86 -14.61
N CYS A 48 -8.96 -7.90 -13.44
CA CYS A 48 -7.57 -7.47 -13.32
C CYS A 48 -6.64 -8.42 -14.09
N ILE A 49 -5.85 -7.88 -15.01
CA ILE A 49 -4.92 -8.67 -15.85
C ILE A 49 -3.59 -9.03 -15.15
N ALA A 50 -3.47 -8.75 -13.84
CA ALA A 50 -2.28 -9.11 -13.08
C ALA A 50 -2.07 -10.63 -13.13
N HIS A 51 -0.81 -11.05 -13.29
CA HIS A 51 -0.47 -12.47 -13.39
C HIS A 51 -1.00 -13.24 -12.17
N GLU A 52 -1.53 -14.45 -12.39
CA GLU A 52 -2.15 -15.26 -11.33
C GLU A 52 -1.23 -15.51 -10.13
N ASN A 53 0.07 -15.72 -10.35
CA ASN A 53 1.07 -15.77 -9.27
C ASN A 53 1.08 -14.52 -8.38
N TYR A 54 0.87 -13.32 -8.94
CA TYR A 54 0.79 -12.07 -8.17
C TYR A 54 -0.50 -12.05 -7.34
N LYS A 55 -1.66 -12.35 -7.96
CA LYS A 55 -2.94 -12.44 -7.25
C LYS A 55 -2.89 -13.47 -6.12
N ASN A 56 -2.32 -14.64 -6.39
CA ASN A 56 -2.12 -15.70 -5.40
C ASN A 56 -1.17 -15.29 -4.27
N ALA A 57 -0.12 -14.51 -4.55
CA ALA A 57 0.75 -13.96 -3.51
C ALA A 57 -0.03 -12.99 -2.60
N VAL A 58 -0.87 -12.12 -3.17
CA VAL A 58 -1.75 -11.21 -2.40
C VAL A 58 -2.79 -12.00 -1.59
N LEU A 59 -3.41 -13.04 -2.15
CA LEU A 59 -4.39 -13.88 -1.44
C LEU A 59 -3.79 -14.65 -0.25
N LYS A 60 -2.54 -15.10 -0.37
CA LYS A 60 -1.83 -15.84 0.69
C LYS A 60 -1.19 -14.92 1.74
N ALA A 61 -1.07 -13.63 1.45
CA ALA A 61 -0.45 -12.66 2.35
C ALA A 61 -1.26 -12.52 3.65
N LYS A 62 -0.56 -12.57 4.79
CA LYS A 62 -1.12 -12.23 6.10
C LYS A 62 -0.89 -10.74 6.41
N ASP A 63 -1.48 -10.25 7.49
CA ASP A 63 -1.39 -8.87 7.98
C ASP A 63 0.03 -8.28 8.02
N ARG A 64 1.03 -9.10 8.38
CA ARG A 64 2.45 -8.70 8.47
C ARG A 64 3.30 -9.05 7.24
N ALA A 65 2.71 -9.52 6.14
CA ALA A 65 3.44 -10.01 4.98
C ALA A 65 3.93 -8.91 4.03
N THR A 66 3.91 -7.63 4.43
CA THR A 66 4.46 -6.53 3.62
C THR A 66 5.58 -5.82 4.34
N VAL A 67 6.52 -5.31 3.55
CA VAL A 67 7.69 -4.60 4.03
C VAL A 67 7.91 -3.32 3.23
N MET A 68 8.65 -2.38 3.82
CA MET A 68 9.12 -1.18 3.14
C MET A 68 10.56 -1.38 2.66
N THR A 69 10.87 -0.88 1.47
CA THR A 69 12.22 -0.76 0.90
C THR A 69 12.44 0.69 0.44
N GLY A 70 13.68 1.13 0.26
CA GLY A 70 13.99 2.46 -0.29
C GLY A 70 13.74 3.62 0.68
N LEU A 71 13.78 3.35 1.99
CA LEU A 71 13.67 4.36 3.04
C LEU A 71 14.88 5.32 3.05
N THR A 72 16.10 4.81 2.85
CA THR A 72 17.33 5.63 2.83
C THR A 72 17.54 6.35 1.51
N THR A 73 16.91 5.88 0.42
CA THR A 73 17.04 6.49 -0.91
C THR A 73 16.07 7.64 -1.14
N GLY A 74 15.10 7.85 -0.25
CA GLY A 74 14.03 8.84 -0.38
C GLY A 74 12.84 8.38 -1.22
N HIS A 75 12.81 7.12 -1.67
CA HIS A 75 11.78 6.56 -2.52
C HIS A 75 11.16 5.31 -1.88
N PRO A 76 10.40 5.46 -0.78
CA PRO A 76 9.88 4.34 -0.04
C PRO A 76 8.80 3.58 -0.83
N VAL A 77 8.97 2.26 -0.98
CA VAL A 77 8.01 1.38 -1.66
C VAL A 77 7.55 0.28 -0.69
N ARG A 78 6.23 0.05 -0.63
CA ARG A 78 5.64 -1.07 0.11
C ARG A 78 5.44 -2.25 -0.82
N ILE A 79 6.01 -3.41 -0.48
CA ILE A 79 5.89 -4.65 -1.26
C ILE A 79 5.58 -5.85 -0.36
N ILE A 80 5.09 -6.95 -0.96
CA ILE A 80 5.01 -8.24 -0.27
C ILE A 80 6.43 -8.71 0.06
N ASP A 81 6.62 -9.23 1.27
CA ASP A 81 7.91 -9.74 1.72
C ASP A 81 8.34 -10.94 0.88
N ASN A 82 9.46 -10.79 0.17
CA ASN A 82 9.99 -11.77 -0.76
C ASN A 82 11.51 -11.62 -0.90
N ALA A 83 12.13 -12.52 -1.67
CA ALA A 83 13.58 -12.52 -1.88
C ALA A 83 14.14 -11.18 -2.40
N LEU A 84 13.40 -10.49 -3.28
CA LEU A 84 13.80 -9.19 -3.79
C LEU A 84 13.79 -8.13 -2.66
N ALA A 85 12.74 -8.12 -1.84
CA ALA A 85 12.62 -7.22 -0.70
C ALA A 85 13.77 -7.40 0.30
N HIS A 86 14.15 -8.65 0.59
CA HIS A 86 15.28 -8.97 1.46
C HIS A 86 16.61 -8.49 0.86
N LYS A 87 16.83 -8.70 -0.44
CA LYS A 87 18.03 -8.21 -1.14
C LYS A 87 18.14 -6.69 -1.06
N TYR A 88 17.07 -5.97 -1.41
CA TYR A 88 17.03 -4.52 -1.37
C TYR A 88 17.32 -3.98 0.04
N LYS A 89 16.64 -4.52 1.06
CA LYS A 89 16.90 -4.11 2.45
C LYS A 89 18.34 -4.35 2.87
N SER A 90 18.93 -5.48 2.49
CA SER A 90 20.32 -5.78 2.81
C SER A 90 21.25 -4.72 2.23
N LEU A 91 21.08 -4.38 0.95
CA LEU A 91 21.90 -3.37 0.26
C LEU A 91 21.71 -1.97 0.85
N GLU A 92 20.45 -1.64 1.17
CA GLU A 92 20.05 -0.34 1.70
C GLU A 92 20.74 0.00 3.03
N PHE A 93 20.92 -0.99 3.91
CA PHE A 93 21.56 -0.81 5.21
C PHE A 93 23.04 -1.20 5.25
N SER A 94 23.57 -1.83 4.19
CA SER A 94 25.01 -2.15 4.09
C SER A 94 25.82 -1.07 3.37
N GLY A 95 25.21 0.04 2.95
CA GLY A 95 25.89 1.12 2.22
C GLY A 95 26.07 0.86 0.71
N GLY A 96 25.19 0.06 0.10
CA GLY A 96 25.15 -0.10 -1.35
C GLY A 96 24.87 1.22 -2.08
N SER A 97 25.32 1.34 -3.33
CA SER A 97 25.03 2.51 -4.16
C SER A 97 23.53 2.61 -4.46
N LYS A 98 23.04 3.81 -4.82
CA LYS A 98 21.61 4.00 -5.14
C LYS A 98 21.22 3.37 -6.47
N GLU A 99 22.21 3.10 -7.33
CA GLU A 99 22.03 2.48 -8.64
C GLU A 99 21.98 0.94 -8.61
N GLU A 100 22.32 0.29 -7.49
CA GLU A 100 22.42 -1.18 -7.33
C GLU A 100 21.33 -1.79 -6.43
#